data_AF-A0A3N4SBC4-F1
#
_entry.id   AF-A0A3N4SBC4-F1
#
_cell.length_a   1.000
_cell.length_b   1.000
_cell.length_c   1.000
_cell.angle_alpha   90.00
_cell.angle_beta   90.00
_cell.angle_gamma   90.00
#
_symmetry.space_group_name_H-M   'P 1'
#
loop_
_entity.id
_entity.type
_entity.pdbx_description
1 polymer ?
#
loop_
_entity_poly.entity_id
_entity_poly.type
_entity_poly.pdbx_seq_one_letter_code
_entity_poly.pdbx_strand_id
1 'polypeptide(L)'
;MTEIVVYELDRPAAAPGGTQRRVRRVHVAPAAPGSHTVAGPRTLCGKDTFAMETTGLRPSEHPGEPWYPTEHASVACPDCDAVMEV
;
A
#
# COMPACT_ATOMS: atom_id res chain seq x y z
N MET A 1 10.80 4.58 11.83
CA MET A 1 10.62 4.90 10.40
C MET A 1 9.12 5.09 10.22
N THR A 2 8.65 5.93 9.29
CA THR A 2 7.20 6.06 9.07
C THR A 2 6.83 5.24 7.86
N GLU A 3 5.93 4.29 8.02
CA GLU A 3 5.42 3.43 6.96
C GLU A 3 4.10 3.97 6.41
N ILE A 4 3.91 3.86 5.11
CA ILE A 4 2.72 4.32 4.39
C ILE A 4 2.19 3.16 3.56
N VAL A 5 0.89 2.91 3.68
CA VAL A 5 0.21 1.86 2.94
C VAL A 5 -0.12 2.38 1.54
N VAL A 6 0.14 1.58 0.52
CA VAL A 6 -0.11 1.90 -0.88
C VAL A 6 -0.87 0.78 -1.58
N TYR A 7 -1.77 1.15 -2.50
CA TYR A 7 -2.57 0.21 -3.27
C TYR A 7 -2.04 0.07 -4.70
N GLU A 8 -1.67 -1.15 -5.05
CA GLU A 8 -1.51 -1.56 -6.45
C GLU A 8 -2.90 -1.77 -7.03
N LEU A 9 -3.27 -0.96 -8.02
CA LEU A 9 -4.57 -1.04 -8.67
C LEU A 9 -4.48 -1.90 -9.94
N ASP A 10 -5.55 -2.63 -10.24
CA ASP A 10 -5.70 -3.25 -11.55
C ASP A 10 -5.72 -2.15 -12.62
N ARG A 11 -4.85 -2.27 -13.62
CA ARG A 11 -4.86 -1.37 -14.77
C ARG A 11 -6.23 -1.55 -15.47
N PRO A 12 -6.98 -0.47 -15.77
CA PRO A 12 -8.26 -0.63 -16.42
C PRO A 12 -8.02 -1.25 -17.80
N ALA A 13 -8.38 -2.52 -17.98
CA ALA A 13 -8.74 -2.98 -19.31
C ALA A 13 -9.90 -2.08 -19.74
N ALA A 14 -9.80 -1.47 -20.92
CA ALA A 14 -10.79 -0.55 -21.44
C ALA A 14 -12.16 -1.25 -21.58
N ALA A 15 -12.95 -1.25 -20.51
CA ALA A 15 -14.32 -1.75 -20.49
C ALA A 15 -15.26 -0.54 -20.47
N PRO A 16 -16.26 -0.46 -21.36
CA PRO A 16 -17.22 0.62 -21.38
C PRO A 16 -18.17 0.45 -20.20
N GLY A 17 -17.88 1.11 -19.08
CA GLY A 17 -18.73 1.11 -17.90
C GLY A 17 -17.93 1.24 -16.61
N GLY A 18 -17.55 2.48 -16.28
CA GLY A 18 -17.13 2.95 -14.94
C GLY A 18 -16.59 1.90 -13.99
N THR A 19 -15.47 1.26 -14.33
CA THR A 19 -14.88 0.21 -13.49
C THR A 19 -14.27 0.87 -12.26
N GLN A 20 -14.84 0.62 -11.07
CA GLN A 20 -14.19 0.90 -9.79
C GLN A 20 -12.76 0.36 -9.86
N ARG A 21 -11.76 1.21 -9.59
CA ARG A 21 -10.35 0.83 -9.55
C ARG A 21 -10.19 -0.23 -8.46
N ARG A 22 -10.09 -1.50 -8.85
CA ARG A 22 -9.95 -2.62 -7.91
C ARG A 22 -8.53 -2.66 -7.37
N VAL A 23 -8.40 -2.77 -6.05
CA VAL A 23 -7.11 -3.01 -5.39
C VAL A 23 -6.68 -4.44 -5.70
N ARG A 24 -5.60 -4.56 -6.47
CA ARG A 24 -4.98 -5.83 -6.83
C ARG A 24 -4.13 -6.37 -5.68
N ARG A 25 -3.38 -5.50 -5.02
CA ARG A 25 -2.49 -5.84 -3.91
C ARG A 25 -2.21 -4.63 -3.04
N VAL A 26 -2.13 -4.83 -1.73
CA VAL A 26 -1.74 -3.81 -0.77
C VAL A 26 -0.27 -3.99 -0.41
N HIS A 27 0.49 -2.91 -0.43
CA HIS A 27 1.92 -2.88 -0.08
C HIS A 27 2.18 -1.82 0.98
N VAL A 28 3.36 -1.89 1.58
CA VAL A 28 3.89 -0.84 2.45
C VAL A 28 5.09 -0.21 1.78
N ALA A 29 5.24 1.10 1.90
CA ALA A 29 6.43 1.84 1.53
C ALA A 29 6.90 2.70 2.71
N PRO A 30 8.22 2.90 2.91
CA PRO A 30 8.70 3.94 3.80
C PRO A 30 8.24 5.31 3.31
N ALA A 31 8.00 6.25 4.21
CA ALA A 31 7.70 7.62 3.82
C ALA A 31 8.89 8.27 3.11
N ALA A 32 8.61 9.14 2.14
CA ALA A 32 9.62 9.93 1.45
C ALA A 32 10.37 10.83 2.45
N PRO A 33 11.68 11.08 2.26
CA PRO A 33 12.44 11.97 3.14
C PRO A 33 11.78 13.34 3.28
N GLY A 34 11.53 13.78 4.52
CA GLY A 34 10.87 15.06 4.81
C GLY A 34 9.35 15.07 4.63
N SER A 35 8.72 13.92 4.32
CA SER A 35 7.27 13.77 4.25
C SER A 35 6.78 12.64 5.15
N HIS A 36 5.56 12.80 5.64
CA HIS A 36 4.86 11.81 6.46
C HIS A 36 3.60 11.28 5.74
N THR A 37 3.22 11.89 4.61
CA THR A 37 2.00 11.56 3.84
C THR A 37 2.32 10.99 2.46
N VAL A 38 3.58 11.06 2.03
CA VAL A 38 4.01 10.65 0.69
C VAL A 38 4.85 9.39 0.80
N ALA A 39 4.42 8.33 0.12
CA ALA A 39 5.20 7.12 0.01
C ALA A 39 6.54 7.41 -0.71
N GLY A 40 7.61 6.78 -0.22
CA GLY A 40 8.90 6.76 -0.88
C GLY A 40 8.83 6.03 -2.23
N PRO A 41 9.92 6.05 -3.01
CA PRO A 41 9.92 5.57 -4.41
C PRO A 41 9.71 4.05 -4.53
N ARG A 42 9.92 3.30 -3.45
CA ARG A 42 9.79 1.84 -3.45
C ARG A 42 9.06 1.34 -2.22
N THR A 43 8.27 0.28 -2.41
CA THR A 43 7.68 -0.52 -1.34
C THR A 43 8.76 -1.31 -0.60
N LEU A 44 8.41 -1.87 0.56
CA LEU A 44 9.28 -2.78 1.33
C LEU A 44 9.64 -4.03 0.52
N CYS A 45 8.71 -4.53 -0.30
CA CYS A 45 8.96 -5.64 -1.23
C CYS A 45 9.71 -5.23 -2.52
N GLY A 46 10.10 -3.96 -2.66
CA GLY A 46 10.93 -3.46 -3.77
C GLY A 46 10.18 -3.06 -5.04
N LYS A 47 8.84 -3.02 -5.03
CA LYS A 47 8.05 -2.49 -6.16
C LYS A 47 8.07 -0.97 -6.21
N ASP A 48 7.95 -0.43 -7.42
CA ASP A 48 7.85 1.00 -7.65
C ASP A 48 6.46 1.54 -7.24
N THR A 49 6.43 2.66 -6.52
CA THR A 49 5.19 3.27 -6.01
C THR A 49 4.54 4.26 -6.96
N PHE A 50 5.18 4.63 -8.08
CA PHE A 50 4.73 5.69 -8.98
C PHE A 50 3.35 5.42 -9.60
N ALA A 51 3.03 4.14 -9.81
CA ALA A 51 1.74 3.71 -10.36
C ALA A 51 0.73 3.26 -9.27
N MET A 52 1.08 3.43 -7.99
CA MET A 52 0.25 3.01 -6.86
C MET A 52 -0.50 4.19 -6.25
N GLU A 53 -1.65 3.91 -5.66
CA GLU A 53 -2.40 4.90 -4.91
C GLU A 53 -1.88 4.95 -3.47
N THR A 54 -1.50 6.14 -2.98
CA THR A 54 -1.10 6.29 -1.59
C THR A 54 -2.33 6.40 -0.72
N THR A 55 -2.40 5.55 0.30
CA THR A 55 -3.42 5.66 1.32
C THR A 55 -2.87 6.53 2.45
N GLY A 56 -3.72 7.36 3.06
CA GLY A 56 -3.34 8.09 4.26
C GLY A 56 -3.11 7.19 5.48
N LEU A 57 -3.29 5.87 5.35
CA LEU A 57 -3.14 4.90 6.43
C LEU A 57 -1.66 4.72 6.78
N ARG A 58 -1.38 4.90 8.06
CA ARG A 58 -0.06 4.73 8.66
C ARG A 58 -0.14 3.68 9.76
N PRO A 59 0.49 2.51 9.57
CA PRO A 59 0.47 1.45 10.58
C PRO A 59 1.03 1.93 11.94
N SER A 60 2.02 2.84 11.91
CA SER A 60 2.60 3.43 13.11
C SER A 60 1.61 4.22 13.99
N GLU A 61 0.50 4.71 13.41
CA GLU A 61 -0.55 5.43 14.16
C GLU A 61 -1.52 4.45 14.86
N HIS A 62 -1.51 3.18 14.47
CA HIS A 62 -2.41 2.12 14.95
C HIS A 62 -1.62 0.88 15.43
N PRO A 63 -0.81 1.01 16.49
CA PRO A 63 0.00 -0.10 16.98
C PRO A 63 -0.88 -1.25 17.48
N GLY A 64 -0.62 -2.46 16.97
CA GLY A 64 -1.35 -3.68 17.32
C GLY A 64 -2.55 -4.00 16.41
N GLU A 65 -2.89 -3.11 15.48
CA GLU A 65 -3.82 -3.40 14.38
C GLU A 65 -3.04 -3.93 13.16
N PRO A 66 -3.68 -4.72 12.27
CA PRO A 66 -3.08 -5.06 10.99
C PRO A 66 -2.68 -3.80 10.22
N TRP A 67 -1.51 -3.83 9.58
CA TRP A 67 -1.01 -2.69 8.80
C TRP A 67 -1.83 -2.42 7.53
N TYR A 68 -2.70 -3.35 7.13
CA TYR A 68 -3.62 -3.21 6.01
C TYR A 68 -5.06 -3.05 6.50
N PRO A 69 -5.94 -2.40 5.73
CA PRO A 69 -7.37 -2.41 6.00
C PRO A 69 -7.93 -3.84 5.93
N THR A 70 -8.81 -4.20 6.85
CA THR A 70 -9.39 -5.56 6.95
C THR A 70 -10.07 -6.02 5.66
N GLU A 71 -10.69 -5.10 4.91
CA GLU A 71 -11.31 -5.38 3.59
C GLU A 71 -10.31 -5.81 2.50
N HIS A 72 -9.02 -5.63 2.75
CA HIS A 72 -7.94 -6.00 1.84
C HIS A 72 -6.99 -7.08 2.40
N ALA A 73 -7.36 -7.73 3.50
CA ALA A 73 -6.54 -8.78 4.12
C ALA A 73 -6.13 -9.89 3.13
N SER A 74 -7.04 -10.31 2.25
CA SER A 74 -6.77 -11.36 1.26
C SER A 74 -5.81 -10.94 0.13
N VAL A 75 -5.53 -9.64 0.00
CA VAL A 75 -4.64 -9.08 -1.02
C VAL A 75 -3.46 -8.32 -0.42
N ALA A 76 -3.20 -8.47 0.88
CA ALA A 76 -1.97 -7.99 1.50
C ALA A 76 -0.74 -8.67 0.85
N CYS A 77 0.31 -7.91 0.59
CA CYS A 77 1.54 -8.45 0.03
C CYS A 77 2.30 -9.25 1.11
N PRO A 78 2.52 -10.56 0.93
CA PRO A 78 3.18 -11.39 1.94
C PRO A 78 4.63 -10.97 2.21
N ASP A 79 5.33 -10.43 1.21
CA ASP A 79 6.70 -9.94 1.39
C ASP A 79 6.75 -8.64 2.22
N CYS A 80 5.73 -7.78 2.10
CA CYS A 80 5.62 -6.61 2.98
C CYS A 80 5.18 -7.03 4.39
N ASP A 81 4.25 -7.97 4.48
CA ASP A 81 3.76 -8.53 5.75
C ASP A 81 4.90 -9.10 6.58
N ALA A 82 5.75 -9.94 5.96
CA ALA A 82 6.92 -10.53 6.61
C ALA A 82 7.95 -9.52 7.14
N VAL A 83 7.99 -8.29 6.58
CA VAL A 83 8.85 -7.21 7.09
C VAL A 83 8.17 -6.45 8.22
N MET A 84 6.84 -6.34 8.20
CA MET A 84 6.05 -5.62 9.22
C MET A 84 5.80 -6.45 10.48
N GLU A 85 5.91 -7.78 10.42
CA GLU A 85 5.84 -8.68 11.59
C GLU A 85 7.13 -8.70 12.44
N VAL A 86 8.18 -7.99 12.00
CA VAL A 86 9.51 -7.93 12.64
C VAL A 86 9.65 -6.68 13.50
#